data_AF-A0A6I9N9L5-F1
#
_entry.id   AF-A0A6I9N9L5-F1
#
_cell.length_a   1.000
_cell.length_b   1.000
_cell.length_c   1.000
_cell.angle_alpha   90.00
_cell.angle_beta   90.00
_cell.angle_gamma   90.00
#
_symmetry.space_group_name_H-M   'P 1'
#
loop_
_entity.id
_entity.type
_entity.pdbx_description
1 polymer ?
#
loop_
_entity_poly.entity_id
_entity_poly.type
_entity_poly.pdbx_seq_one_letter_code
_entity_poly.pdbx_strand_id
1 'polypeptide(L)'
;GEGEEGGDGGKGKRKKKAAYAGGLVLDPKVGFYDKFVLLLDFNSLYPSIIQEFNICFTTVQREAYNAKKKNNEEDGSDDIPEVPDQSLEMGILPKEIRKLVERRKQVKQLMKQQDLNSDLYMQYDIRQKALKLTANSMYGCLGFSFSRFYAKPLAALVTHKGRE
;
A
#
# COMPACT_ATOMS: atom_id res chain seq x y z
N GLY A 1 36.25 -28.70 -34.83
CA GLY A 1 34.82 -28.81 -34.49
C GLY A 1 34.77 -29.16 -33.03
N GLU A 2 34.20 -28.27 -32.20
CA GLU A 2 32.79 -28.33 -31.77
C GLU A 2 32.61 -29.40 -30.68
N GLY A 3 32.15 -29.13 -29.46
CA GLY A 3 31.75 -27.90 -28.78
C GLY A 3 31.57 -28.21 -27.30
N GLU A 4 31.95 -27.28 -26.42
CA GLU A 4 31.62 -27.32 -24.99
C GLU A 4 30.22 -26.69 -24.80
N GLU A 5 29.23 -27.50 -24.43
CA GLU A 5 27.96 -27.01 -23.91
C GLU A 5 28.14 -26.63 -22.42
N GLY A 6 28.60 -25.41 -22.20
CA GLY A 6 28.46 -24.73 -20.91
C GLY A 6 27.04 -24.21 -20.75
N GLY A 7 26.19 -24.96 -20.04
CA GLY A 7 24.84 -24.54 -19.68
C GLY A 7 24.83 -23.25 -18.84
N ASP A 8 24.40 -22.16 -19.45
CA ASP A 8 24.12 -20.88 -18.78
C ASP A 8 22.89 -21.05 -17.85
N GLY A 9 23.17 -21.37 -16.60
CA GLY A 9 22.20 -21.37 -15.52
C GLY A 9 21.70 -19.96 -15.25
N GLY A 10 20.56 -19.61 -15.85
CA GLY A 10 19.86 -18.33 -15.70
C GLY A 10 19.81 -17.88 -14.23
N LYS A 11 20.54 -16.79 -13.93
CA LYS A 11 20.52 -16.12 -12.63
C LYS A 11 19.14 -15.49 -12.40
N GLY A 12 18.22 -16.26 -11.82
CA GLY A 12 16.98 -15.74 -11.26
C GLY A 12 17.28 -14.61 -10.28
N LYS A 13 16.80 -13.40 -10.57
CA LYS A 13 16.94 -12.22 -9.70
C LYS A 13 16.43 -12.57 -8.29
N ARG A 14 17.36 -12.75 -7.33
CA ARG A 14 17.03 -12.87 -5.90
C ARG A 14 16.15 -11.69 -5.49
N LYS A 15 14.89 -11.97 -5.12
CA LYS A 15 14.01 -10.99 -4.48
C LYS A 15 14.72 -10.49 -3.21
N LYS A 16 14.94 -9.17 -3.11
CA LYS A 16 15.53 -8.55 -1.92
C LYS A 16 14.63 -8.83 -0.70
N LYS A 17 15.25 -9.05 0.47
CA LYS A 17 14.56 -9.24 1.75
C LYS A 17 13.64 -8.05 2.05
N ALA A 18 12.49 -8.31 2.66
CA ALA A 18 11.54 -7.27 3.05
C ALA A 18 12.21 -6.27 4.01
N ALA A 19 12.04 -4.98 3.73
CA ALA A 19 12.72 -3.93 4.49
C ALA A 19 11.97 -3.52 5.77
N TYR A 20 10.66 -3.79 5.85
CA TYR A 20 9.77 -3.46 6.99
C TYR A 20 8.63 -4.49 7.05
N ALA A 21 7.92 -4.58 8.18
CA ALA A 21 6.77 -5.49 8.32
C ALA A 21 5.61 -5.14 7.37
N GLY A 22 5.09 -6.17 6.69
CA GLY A 22 3.97 -6.09 5.74
C GLY A 22 2.60 -6.18 6.38
N GLY A 23 1.60 -6.62 5.60
CA GLY A 23 0.24 -6.87 6.12
C GLY A 23 0.18 -8.11 7.02
N LEU A 24 -0.81 -8.14 7.91
CA LEU A 24 -1.13 -9.30 8.74
C LEU A 24 -1.92 -10.32 7.92
N VAL A 25 -1.52 -11.59 8.02
CA VAL A 25 -2.29 -12.73 7.51
C VAL A 25 -2.63 -13.59 8.71
N LEU A 26 -3.93 -13.78 8.95
CA LEU A 26 -4.39 -14.66 10.03
C LEU A 26 -4.21 -16.11 9.61
N ASP A 27 -3.91 -16.97 10.58
CA ASP A 27 -3.83 -18.41 10.33
C ASP A 27 -5.20 -18.93 9.90
N PRO A 28 -5.28 -19.63 8.75
CA PRO A 28 -6.54 -20.12 8.24
C PRO A 28 -7.02 -21.31 9.08
N LYS A 29 -8.32 -21.34 9.36
CA LYS A 29 -8.99 -22.55 9.85
C LYS A 29 -9.21 -23.48 8.66
N VAL A 30 -8.29 -24.42 8.44
CA VAL A 30 -8.35 -25.35 7.30
C VAL A 30 -9.51 -26.33 7.48
N GLY A 31 -10.33 -26.48 6.45
CA GLY A 31 -11.45 -27.42 6.47
C GLY A 31 -12.43 -27.18 5.34
N PHE A 32 -13.40 -28.09 5.25
CA PHE A 32 -14.59 -27.92 4.43
C PHE A 32 -15.65 -27.14 5.22
N TYR A 33 -16.34 -26.22 4.56
CA TYR A 33 -17.37 -25.38 5.16
C TYR A 33 -18.71 -25.65 4.49
N ASP A 34 -19.67 -26.18 5.25
CA ASP A 34 -21.04 -26.51 4.82
C ASP A 34 -22.05 -25.40 5.15
N LYS A 35 -21.61 -24.33 5.82
CA LYS A 35 -22.41 -23.15 6.21
C LYS A 35 -21.92 -21.90 5.49
N PHE A 36 -22.75 -20.85 5.49
CA PHE A 36 -22.40 -19.56 4.92
C PHE A 36 -21.15 -18.96 5.56
N VAL A 37 -20.23 -18.50 4.72
CA VAL A 37 -19.03 -17.76 5.12
C VAL A 37 -19.24 -16.29 4.79
N LEU A 38 -19.17 -15.44 5.82
CA LEU A 38 -19.26 -13.99 5.67
C LEU A 38 -17.85 -13.43 5.43
N LEU A 39 -17.65 -12.77 4.28
CA LEU A 39 -16.42 -12.05 3.96
C LEU A 39 -16.63 -10.55 4.15
N LEU A 40 -15.89 -9.96 5.09
CA LEU A 40 -15.84 -8.53 5.32
C LEU A 40 -14.48 -8.00 4.85
N ASP A 41 -14.49 -6.90 4.10
CA ASP A 41 -13.26 -6.27 3.56
C ASP A 41 -13.31 -4.75 3.71
N PHE A 42 -12.15 -4.15 3.91
CA PHE A 42 -12.00 -2.71 3.96
C PHE A 42 -11.90 -2.11 2.56
N ASN A 43 -12.70 -1.09 2.29
CA ASN A 43 -12.58 -0.35 1.04
C ASN A 43 -11.28 0.46 1.01
N SER A 44 -10.32 0.02 0.21
CA SER A 44 -9.05 0.72 0.00
C SER A 44 -8.29 0.99 1.31
N LEU A 45 -7.99 -0.06 2.08
CA LEU A 45 -7.38 0.01 3.40
C LEU A 45 -6.22 1.03 3.53
N TYR A 46 -5.12 0.87 2.78
CA TYR A 46 -3.95 1.75 2.91
C TYR A 46 -4.21 3.21 2.49
N PRO A 47 -4.87 3.49 1.34
CA PRO A 47 -5.32 4.85 1.06
C PRO A 47 -6.17 5.48 2.17
N SER A 48 -7.06 4.71 2.80
CA SER A 48 -7.90 5.18 3.90
C SER A 48 -7.10 5.48 5.16
N ILE A 49 -6.17 4.60 5.55
CA ILE A 49 -5.24 4.82 6.67
C ILE A 49 -4.40 6.10 6.46
N ILE A 50 -3.89 6.32 5.26
CA ILE A 50 -3.10 7.54 4.95
C ILE A 50 -3.94 8.81 5.16
N GLN A 51 -5.21 8.79 4.76
CA GLN A 51 -6.11 9.93 4.93
C GLN A 51 -6.53 10.12 6.38
N GLU A 52 -6.93 9.05 7.06
CA GLU A 52 -7.45 9.07 8.43
C GLU A 52 -6.41 9.59 9.44
N PHE A 53 -5.17 9.12 9.32
CA PHE A 53 -4.08 9.47 10.23
C PHE A 53 -3.20 10.60 9.70
N ASN A 54 -3.65 11.32 8.66
CA ASN A 54 -2.92 12.42 8.02
C ASN A 54 -1.44 12.09 7.71
N ILE A 55 -1.16 10.88 7.22
CA ILE A 55 0.22 10.39 7.01
C ILE A 55 0.82 11.08 5.77
N CYS A 56 1.81 11.94 5.98
CA CYS A 56 2.46 12.69 4.90
C CYS A 56 3.93 12.99 5.24
N PHE A 57 4.71 13.28 4.21
CA PHE A 57 6.08 13.80 4.32
C PHE A 57 6.18 15.09 5.15
N THR A 58 5.08 15.85 5.22
CA THR A 58 5.00 17.17 5.86
C THR A 58 4.39 17.14 7.26
N THR A 59 3.86 15.99 7.71
CA THR A 59 3.10 15.88 8.97
C THR A 59 3.76 14.92 9.94
N VAL A 60 4.29 13.79 9.44
CA VAL A 60 5.01 12.81 10.25
C VAL A 60 6.46 13.25 10.43
N GLN A 61 6.90 13.41 11.67
CA GLN A 61 8.30 13.71 12.00
C GLN A 61 9.17 12.47 11.77
N ARG A 62 10.24 12.61 10.99
CA ARG A 62 11.10 11.48 10.56
C ARG A 62 12.52 11.59 11.08
N GLU A 63 12.89 12.77 11.56
CA GLU A 63 14.23 13.13 12.00
C GLU A 63 14.58 12.39 13.29
N ALA A 64 13.63 12.27 14.23
CA ALA A 64 13.78 11.47 15.45
C ALA A 64 13.97 9.97 15.13
N TYR A 65 13.22 9.43 14.18
CA TYR A 65 13.41 8.06 13.67
C TYR A 65 14.80 7.87 13.03
N ASN A 66 15.24 8.82 12.22
CA ASN A 66 16.54 8.75 11.56
C ASN A 66 17.72 8.94 12.53
N ALA A 67 17.52 9.69 13.61
CA ALA A 67 18.52 9.92 14.66
C ALA A 67 18.70 8.68 15.55
N LYS A 68 17.60 8.02 15.97
CA LYS A 68 17.66 6.76 16.74
C LYS A 68 18.38 5.65 15.97
N LYS A 69 18.12 5.53 14.66
CA LYS A 69 18.81 4.58 13.79
C LYS A 69 20.34 4.80 13.69
N LYS A 70 20.84 6.03 13.88
CA LYS A 70 22.28 6.32 13.81
C LYS A 70 23.06 5.86 15.05
N ASN A 71 22.38 5.61 16.17
CA ASN A 71 23.02 5.32 17.46
C ASN A 71 23.20 3.82 17.75
N ASN A 72 23.04 2.93 16.75
CA ASN A 72 23.27 1.48 16.84
C ASN A 72 22.49 0.76 17.96
N GLU A 73 21.28 1.19 18.27
CA GLU A 73 20.31 0.32 18.95
C GLU A 73 19.66 -0.56 17.87
N GLU A 74 20.39 -1.60 17.44
CA GLU A 74 19.86 -2.69 16.60
C GLU A 74 18.93 -3.61 17.41
N ASP A 75 18.07 -3.06 18.26
CA ASP A 75 16.98 -3.86 18.78
C ASP A 75 15.91 -3.96 17.69
N GLY A 76 15.42 -5.15 17.43
CA GLY A 76 14.57 -5.49 16.29
C GLY A 76 13.18 -4.85 16.31
N SER A 77 12.95 -3.80 17.10
CA SER A 77 11.74 -3.00 17.03
C SER A 77 11.74 -2.21 15.72
N ASP A 78 10.77 -2.50 14.86
CA ASP A 78 10.35 -1.59 13.80
C ASP A 78 9.97 -0.26 14.48
N ASP A 79 10.92 0.67 14.63
CA ASP A 79 10.67 2.00 15.17
C ASP A 79 9.61 2.67 14.27
N ILE A 80 8.35 2.63 14.69
CA ILE A 80 7.27 3.22 13.92
C ILE A 80 7.13 4.66 14.38
N PRO A 81 7.19 5.65 13.47
CA PRO A 81 6.99 7.04 13.86
C PRO A 81 5.57 7.21 14.41
N GLU A 82 5.41 8.15 15.33
CA GLU A 82 4.10 8.46 15.90
C GLU A 82 3.17 9.07 14.84
N VAL A 83 1.87 8.86 15.05
CA VAL A 83 0.82 9.51 14.26
C VAL A 83 0.88 11.01 14.51
N PRO A 84 0.77 11.87 13.48
CA PRO A 84 0.76 13.31 13.64
C PRO A 84 -0.46 13.78 14.42
N ASP A 85 -0.36 14.95 15.05
CA ASP A 85 -1.49 15.61 15.68
C ASP A 85 -2.61 15.86 14.65
N GLN A 86 -3.84 15.49 15.02
CA GLN A 86 -5.04 15.65 14.20
C GLN A 86 -5.42 17.12 13.97
N SER A 87 -4.90 18.05 14.78
CA SER A 87 -5.06 19.49 14.59
C SER A 87 -4.28 20.04 13.39
N LEU A 88 -3.30 19.30 12.88
CA LEU A 88 -2.51 19.71 11.73
C LEU A 88 -3.34 19.76 10.45
N GLU A 89 -3.04 20.72 9.59
CA GLU A 89 -3.64 20.77 8.27
C GLU A 89 -3.34 19.47 7.49
N MET A 90 -4.31 19.01 6.71
CA MET A 90 -4.15 17.79 5.91
C MET A 90 -2.97 17.95 4.93
N GLY A 91 -2.04 17.01 5.00
CA GLY A 91 -0.84 16.99 4.16
C GLY A 91 -1.14 16.77 2.68
N ILE A 92 -0.11 16.96 1.84
CA ILE A 92 -0.23 16.82 0.39
C ILE A 92 -0.59 15.39 -0.02
N LEU A 93 0.09 14.39 0.55
CA LEU A 93 -0.15 12.98 0.22
C LEU A 93 -1.61 12.55 0.47
N PRO A 94 -2.20 12.76 1.67
CA PRO A 94 -3.60 12.41 1.91
C PRO A 94 -4.57 13.23 1.04
N LYS A 95 -4.28 14.51 0.75
CA LYS A 95 -5.07 15.32 -0.20
C LYS A 95 -5.09 14.71 -1.61
N GLU A 96 -3.94 14.32 -2.16
CA GLU A 96 -3.86 13.72 -3.49
C GLU A 96 -4.49 12.32 -3.55
N ILE A 97 -4.31 11.51 -2.51
CA ILE A 97 -4.97 10.20 -2.41
C ILE A 97 -6.49 10.37 -2.34
N ARG A 98 -7.00 11.36 -1.57
CA ARG A 98 -8.42 11.67 -1.50
C ARG A 98 -9.01 11.97 -2.87
N LYS A 99 -8.32 12.76 -3.70
CA LYS A 99 -8.76 13.04 -5.08
C LYS A 99 -8.90 11.76 -5.90
N LEU A 100 -7.93 10.84 -5.82
CA LEU A 100 -7.99 9.54 -6.52
C LEU A 100 -9.14 8.66 -6.03
N VAL A 101 -9.34 8.60 -4.71
CA VAL A 101 -10.42 7.81 -4.09
C VAL A 101 -11.80 8.36 -4.46
N GLU A 102 -11.99 9.68 -4.39
CA GLU A 102 -13.25 10.33 -4.78
C GLU A 102 -13.52 10.17 -6.27
N ARG A 103 -12.50 10.32 -7.12
CA ARG A 103 -12.66 10.07 -8.56
C ARG A 103 -13.05 8.61 -8.83
N ARG A 104 -12.49 7.66 -8.08
CA ARG A 104 -12.88 6.25 -8.19
C ARG A 104 -14.32 6.02 -7.74
N LYS A 105 -14.76 6.66 -6.65
CA LYS A 105 -16.16 6.59 -6.19
C LYS A 105 -17.13 7.10 -7.26
N GLN A 106 -16.82 8.23 -7.90
CA GLN A 106 -17.61 8.77 -9.02
C GLN A 106 -17.72 7.76 -10.17
N VAL A 107 -16.61 7.16 -10.61
CA VAL A 107 -16.64 6.13 -11.67
C VAL A 107 -17.48 4.93 -11.25
N LYS A 108 -17.36 4.46 -10.01
CA LYS A 108 -18.21 3.37 -9.49
C LYS A 108 -19.69 3.74 -9.40
N GLN A 109 -20.03 5.01 -9.21
CA GLN A 109 -21.42 5.48 -9.26
C GLN A 109 -21.97 5.44 -10.69
N LEU A 110 -21.16 5.82 -11.70
CA LEU A 110 -21.55 5.69 -13.10
C LEU A 110 -21.83 4.23 -13.49
N MET A 111 -21.06 3.28 -12.95
CA MET A 111 -21.30 1.84 -13.16
C MET A 111 -22.62 1.32 -12.59
N LYS A 112 -23.31 2.09 -11.74
CA LYS A 112 -24.60 1.72 -11.12
C LYS A 112 -25.81 2.29 -11.85
N GLN A 113 -25.61 3.09 -12.90
CA GLN A 113 -26.72 3.66 -13.67
C GLN A 113 -27.53 2.56 -14.35
N GLN A 114 -28.83 2.78 -14.49
CA GLN A 114 -29.71 1.89 -15.25
C GLN A 114 -29.37 2.03 -16.76
N ASP A 115 -29.59 0.95 -17.53
CA ASP A 115 -29.37 0.89 -18.98
C ASP A 115 -27.93 1.11 -19.47
N LEU A 116 -26.94 0.73 -18.66
CA LEU A 116 -25.54 0.79 -19.06
C LEU A 116 -25.19 -0.32 -20.06
N ASN A 117 -24.72 0.05 -21.26
CA ASN A 117 -24.26 -0.96 -22.23
C ASN A 117 -22.95 -1.65 -21.76
N SER A 118 -22.72 -2.86 -22.27
CA SER A 118 -21.60 -3.72 -21.83
C SER A 118 -20.23 -3.06 -22.06
N ASP A 119 -20.04 -2.40 -23.19
CA ASP A 119 -18.77 -1.77 -23.55
C ASP A 119 -18.42 -0.60 -22.62
N LEU A 120 -19.40 0.23 -22.29
CA LEU A 120 -19.23 1.36 -21.38
C LEU A 120 -19.01 0.88 -19.94
N TYR A 121 -19.72 -0.16 -19.52
CA TYR A 121 -19.46 -0.81 -18.22
C TYR A 121 -18.01 -1.30 -18.14
N MET A 122 -17.51 -1.96 -19.19
CA MET A 122 -16.13 -2.43 -19.27
C MET A 122 -15.13 -1.27 -19.20
N GLN A 123 -15.38 -0.17 -19.91
CA GLN A 123 -14.53 1.04 -19.83
C GLN A 123 -14.48 1.61 -18.41
N TYR A 124 -15.62 1.71 -17.72
CA TYR A 124 -15.66 2.18 -16.34
C TYR A 124 -15.00 1.21 -15.36
N ASP A 125 -15.11 -0.09 -15.57
CA ASP A 125 -14.42 -1.08 -14.75
C ASP A 125 -12.89 -0.97 -14.91
N ILE A 126 -12.39 -0.84 -16.14
CA ILE A 126 -10.98 -0.57 -16.41
C ILE A 126 -10.54 0.72 -15.69
N ARG A 127 -11.34 1.79 -15.81
CA ARG A 127 -11.03 3.09 -15.21
C ARG A 127 -10.99 3.03 -13.67
N GLN A 128 -11.96 2.37 -13.02
CA GLN A 128 -11.95 2.27 -11.55
C GLN A 128 -10.81 1.37 -11.05
N LYS A 129 -10.44 0.33 -11.80
CA LYS A 129 -9.27 -0.52 -11.51
C LYS A 129 -7.98 0.27 -11.62
N ALA A 130 -7.82 1.07 -12.68
CA ALA A 130 -6.67 1.96 -12.84
C ALA A 130 -6.54 2.95 -11.68
N LEU A 131 -7.64 3.62 -11.29
CA LEU A 131 -7.65 4.54 -10.15
C LEU A 131 -7.31 3.83 -8.83
N LYS A 132 -7.83 2.61 -8.61
CA LYS A 132 -7.48 1.78 -7.45
C LYS A 132 -5.98 1.45 -7.43
N LEU A 133 -5.45 1.02 -8.57
CA LEU A 133 -4.04 0.65 -8.71
C LEU A 133 -3.14 1.85 -8.44
N THR A 134 -3.45 3.02 -9.02
CA THR A 134 -2.69 4.25 -8.79
C THR A 134 -2.67 4.64 -7.32
N ALA A 135 -3.82 4.62 -6.63
CA ALA A 135 -3.90 4.94 -5.20
C ALA A 135 -3.10 3.95 -4.34
N ASN A 136 -3.18 2.64 -4.62
CA ASN A 136 -2.41 1.62 -3.91
C ASN A 136 -0.90 1.74 -4.19
N SER A 137 -0.53 2.08 -5.42
CA SER A 137 0.86 2.28 -5.83
C SER A 137 1.49 3.50 -5.16
N MET A 138 0.72 4.54 -4.78
CA MET A 138 1.25 5.67 -4.01
C MET A 138 1.85 5.23 -2.67
N TYR A 139 1.18 4.32 -1.94
CA TYR A 139 1.78 3.66 -0.77
C TYR A 139 3.02 2.85 -1.16
N GLY A 140 2.95 2.07 -2.24
CA GLY A 140 4.08 1.25 -2.70
C GLY A 140 5.35 2.06 -2.98
N CYS A 141 5.21 3.27 -3.51
CA CYS A 141 6.30 4.20 -3.76
C CYS A 141 6.98 4.71 -2.47
N LEU A 142 6.30 4.72 -1.32
CA LEU A 142 6.91 5.06 -0.03
C LEU A 142 7.90 3.99 0.42
N GLY A 143 7.59 2.71 0.16
CA GLY A 143 8.43 1.57 0.51
C GLY A 143 9.46 1.19 -0.54
N PHE A 144 9.44 1.79 -1.73
CA PHE A 144 10.34 1.47 -2.82
C PHE A 144 11.66 2.23 -2.73
N SER A 145 12.77 1.53 -2.50
CA SER A 145 14.08 2.14 -2.24
C SER A 145 14.64 3.01 -3.38
N PHE A 146 14.20 2.80 -4.62
CA PHE A 146 14.61 3.61 -5.77
C PHE A 146 13.58 4.70 -6.13
N SER A 147 12.54 4.87 -5.32
CA SER A 147 11.59 5.97 -5.48
C SER A 147 12.27 7.29 -5.15
N ARG A 148 12.04 8.32 -5.98
CA ARG A 148 12.42 9.71 -5.65
C ARG A 148 11.76 10.19 -4.35
N PHE A 149 10.62 9.60 -4.00
CA PHE A 149 9.85 9.89 -2.80
C PHE A 149 9.91 8.74 -1.79
N TYR A 150 11.04 8.02 -1.74
CA TYR A 150 11.23 6.92 -0.78
C TYR A 150 11.12 7.43 0.67
N ALA A 151 10.25 6.79 1.45
CA ALA A 151 10.02 7.08 2.85
C ALA A 151 9.54 5.83 3.59
N LYS A 152 10.48 4.91 3.84
CA LYS A 152 10.24 3.69 4.63
C LYS A 152 9.45 3.91 5.93
N PRO A 153 9.72 4.96 6.75
CA PRO A 153 8.99 5.15 8.02
C PRO A 153 7.49 5.37 7.81
N LEU A 154 7.12 6.08 6.74
CA LEU A 154 5.71 6.29 6.39
C LEU A 154 5.07 4.97 5.93
N ALA A 155 5.78 4.18 5.11
CA ALA A 155 5.30 2.88 4.69
C ALA A 155 5.09 1.92 5.88
N ALA A 156 6.03 1.90 6.83
CA ALA A 156 5.93 1.10 8.04
C ALA A 156 4.79 1.55 8.96
N LEU A 157 4.57 2.86 9.12
CA LEU A 157 3.43 3.39 9.89
C LEU A 157 2.09 2.99 9.26
N VAL A 158 1.97 3.06 7.93
CA VAL A 158 0.76 2.63 7.22
C VAL A 158 0.48 1.14 7.44
N THR A 159 1.49 0.27 7.34
CA THR A 159 1.29 -1.16 7.58
C THR A 159 1.03 -1.46 9.05
N HIS A 160 1.67 -0.75 9.97
CA HIS A 160 1.43 -0.89 11.41
C HIS A 160 -0.04 -0.60 11.75
N LYS A 161 -0.57 0.55 11.32
CA LYS A 161 -1.99 0.91 11.50
C LYS A 161 -2.97 0.00 10.77
N GLY A 162 -2.51 -0.79 9.80
CA GLY A 162 -3.34 -1.81 9.14
C GLY A 162 -3.33 -3.16 9.86
N ARG A 163 -2.44 -3.38 10.82
CA ARG A 163 -2.37 -4.60 11.64
C ARG A 163 -2.99 -4.43 13.03
N GLU A 164 -2.97 -3.20 13.56
CA GLU A 164 -3.69 -2.78 14.77
C GLU A 164 -5.22 -2.87 14.56
#